data_AF-A0A6M1TGU8-F1
#
_entry.id   AF-A0A6M1TGU8-F1
#
_cell.length_a   1.000
_cell.length_b   1.000
_cell.length_c   1.000
_cell.angle_alpha   90.00
_cell.angle_beta   90.00
_cell.angle_gamma   90.00
#
_symmetry.space_group_name_H-M   'P 1'
#
loop_
_entity.id
_entity.type
_entity.pdbx_description
1 polymer ?
#
loop_
_entity_poly.entity_id
_entity_poly.type
_entity_poly.pdbx_seq_one_letter_code
_entity_poly.pdbx_strand_id
1 'polypeptide(L)'
;MTDFSNPEEQERLTSYLNIHLKKDKLSLPPGDQIEELHKKYRNKWILLAVNIAAILFFGYSFYYDITQLSDTFLTIILVVFGLNVGLIFYQRNQIQELIDYLEWKKQNED
;
A
#
# COMPACT_ATOMS: atom_id res chain seq x y z
N MET A 1 -7.39 -16.08 7.69
CA MET A 1 -6.80 -16.61 6.44
C MET A 1 -7.92 -16.55 5.43
N THR A 2 -7.74 -15.82 4.33
CA THR A 2 -8.80 -15.61 3.33
C THR A 2 -9.09 -16.95 2.64
N ASP A 3 -10.37 -17.31 2.52
CA ASP A 3 -10.78 -18.53 1.82
C ASP A 3 -10.93 -18.22 0.33
N PHE A 4 -9.89 -18.54 -0.44
CA PHE A 4 -9.84 -18.29 -1.88
C PHE A 4 -10.78 -19.20 -2.69
N SER A 5 -11.35 -20.24 -2.07
CA SER A 5 -12.31 -21.15 -2.73
C SER A 5 -13.74 -20.64 -2.70
N ASN A 6 -14.04 -19.63 -1.88
CA ASN A 6 -15.37 -19.04 -1.77
C ASN A 6 -15.66 -18.06 -2.94
N PRO A 7 -16.74 -18.27 -3.73
CA PRO A 7 -17.09 -17.41 -4.86
C PRO A 7 -17.28 -15.92 -4.50
N GLU A 8 -17.81 -15.62 -3.32
CA GLU A 8 -18.08 -14.25 -2.86
C GLU A 8 -16.77 -13.50 -2.56
N GLU A 9 -15.79 -14.22 -2.02
CA GLU A 9 -14.43 -13.71 -1.78
C GLU A 9 -13.67 -13.51 -3.11
N GLN A 10 -13.83 -14.42 -4.07
CA GLN A 10 -13.24 -14.27 -5.41
C GLN A 10 -13.76 -13.03 -6.15
N GLU A 11 -15.07 -12.74 -6.05
CA GLU A 11 -15.66 -11.55 -6.67
C GLU A 11 -15.16 -10.26 -6.02
N ARG A 12 -15.02 -10.24 -4.69
CA ARG A 12 -14.42 -9.12 -3.95
C ARG A 12 -12.97 -8.89 -4.37
N LEU A 13 -12.16 -9.95 -4.41
CA LEU A 13 -10.74 -9.88 -4.76
C LEU A 13 -10.55 -9.45 -6.21
N THR A 14 -11.39 -9.94 -7.13
CA THR A 14 -11.38 -9.52 -8.55
C THR A 14 -11.73 -8.04 -8.69
N SER A 15 -12.69 -7.54 -7.91
CA SER A 15 -13.02 -6.11 -7.87
C SER A 15 -11.86 -5.27 -7.33
N TYR A 16 -11.16 -5.74 -6.30
CA TYR A 16 -9.97 -5.06 -5.77
C TYR A 16 -8.77 -5.11 -6.72
N LEU A 17 -8.65 -6.19 -7.48
CA LEU A 17 -7.69 -6.32 -8.57
C LEU A 17 -7.93 -5.23 -9.63
N ASN A 18 -9.20 -4.98 -9.98
CA ASN A 18 -9.57 -3.91 -10.91
C ASN A 18 -9.26 -2.49 -10.41
N ILE A 19 -9.22 -2.30 -9.09
CA ILE A 19 -8.86 -1.02 -8.48
C ILE A 19 -7.33 -0.84 -8.48
N HIS A 20 -6.58 -1.91 -8.19
CA HIS A 20 -5.13 -1.85 -8.03
C HIS A 20 -4.37 -1.97 -9.36
N LEU A 21 -4.87 -2.77 -10.30
CA LEU A 21 -4.37 -2.93 -11.66
C LEU A 21 -5.29 -2.14 -12.59
N LYS A 22 -4.73 -1.19 -13.32
CA LYS A 22 -5.48 -0.44 -14.34
C LYS A 22 -5.88 -1.39 -15.47
N LYS A 23 -6.92 -1.05 -16.25
CA LYS A 23 -7.52 -1.90 -17.32
C LYS A 23 -6.49 -2.54 -18.27
N ASP A 24 -5.41 -1.82 -18.57
CA ASP A 24 -4.27 -2.23 -19.39
C ASP A 24 -3.42 -3.34 -18.79
N LYS A 25 -3.39 -3.47 -17.46
CA LYS A 25 -2.59 -4.48 -16.75
C LYS A 25 -3.39 -5.71 -16.34
N LEU A 26 -4.72 -5.65 -16.37
CA LEU A 26 -5.62 -6.79 -16.12
C LEU A 26 -5.65 -7.80 -17.27
N SER A 27 -5.33 -7.35 -18.49
CA SER A 27 -5.21 -8.23 -19.65
C SER A 27 -3.89 -9.00 -19.70
N LEU A 28 -2.96 -8.71 -18.79
CA LEU A 28 -1.68 -9.41 -18.73
C LEU A 28 -1.87 -10.83 -18.16
N PRO A 29 -0.99 -11.79 -18.52
CA PRO A 29 -0.94 -13.10 -17.87
C PRO A 29 -0.82 -12.97 -16.33
N PRO A 30 -1.34 -13.94 -15.55
CA PRO A 30 -1.30 -13.89 -14.08
C PRO A 30 0.11 -13.61 -13.50
N GLY A 31 1.15 -14.15 -14.13
CA GLY A 31 2.55 -13.89 -13.72
C GLY A 31 2.98 -12.42 -13.84
N ASP A 32 2.59 -11.76 -14.92
CA ASP A 32 2.92 -10.35 -15.17
C ASP A 32 2.08 -9.43 -14.27
N GLN A 33 0.85 -9.82 -13.94
CA GLN A 33 0.01 -9.12 -12.94
C GLN A 33 0.63 -9.15 -11.54
N ILE A 34 1.17 -10.31 -11.15
CA ILE A 34 1.89 -10.48 -9.87
C ILE A 34 3.13 -9.59 -9.84
N GLU A 35 3.92 -9.52 -10.92
CA GLU A 35 5.10 -8.65 -10.98
C GLU A 35 4.73 -7.17 -10.78
N GLU A 36 3.63 -6.73 -11.37
CA GLU A 36 3.12 -5.36 -11.24
C GLU A 36 2.63 -5.05 -9.82
N LEU A 37 1.96 -6.00 -9.17
CA LEU A 37 1.57 -5.88 -7.77
C LEU A 37 2.82 -5.82 -6.86
N HIS A 38 3.87 -6.62 -7.13
CA HIS A 38 5.14 -6.53 -6.39
C HIS A 38 5.83 -5.17 -6.57
N LYS A 39 5.82 -4.59 -7.77
CA LYS A 39 6.34 -3.23 -8.00
C LYS A 39 5.58 -2.20 -7.15
N LYS A 40 4.25 -2.28 -7.11
CA LYS A 40 3.40 -1.43 -6.27
C LYS A 40 3.69 -1.63 -4.79
N TYR A 41 3.85 -2.87 -4.34
CA TYR A 41 4.20 -3.21 -2.97
C TYR A 41 5.53 -2.56 -2.56
N ARG A 42 6.58 -2.65 -3.40
CA ARG A 42 7.87 -2.00 -3.12
C ARG A 42 7.75 -0.47 -3.07
N ASN A 43 6.97 0.13 -3.96
CA ASN A 43 6.75 1.57 -3.94
C ASN A 43 6.08 2.06 -2.65
N LYS A 44 5.25 1.24 -2.00
CA LYS A 44 4.68 1.58 -0.68
C LYS A 44 5.74 1.67 0.42
N TRP A 45 6.76 0.80 0.39
CA TRP A 45 7.89 0.90 1.31
C TRP A 45 8.73 2.16 1.10
N ILE A 46 8.93 2.54 -0.17
CA ILE A 46 9.63 3.79 -0.50
C ILE A 46 8.82 4.99 0.03
N LEU A 47 7.50 5.00 -0.19
CA LEU A 47 6.63 6.06 0.31
C LEU A 47 6.64 6.15 1.84
N LEU A 48 6.68 5.00 2.53
CA LEU A 48 6.81 4.95 3.99
C LEU A 48 8.15 5.54 4.44
N ALA A 49 9.25 5.17 3.79
CA ALA A 49 10.58 5.70 4.09
C ALA A 49 10.63 7.23 3.91
N VAL A 50 10.03 7.75 2.83
CA VAL A 50 9.92 9.20 2.59
C VAL A 50 9.10 9.89 3.68
N ASN A 51 7.97 9.32 4.09
CA ASN A 51 7.16 9.85 5.18
C ASN A 51 7.94 9.90 6.50
N ILE A 52 8.68 8.83 6.83
CA ILE A 52 9.51 8.77 8.04
C ILE A 52 10.61 9.85 7.97
N ALA A 53 11.29 9.97 6.83
CA ALA A 53 12.31 10.99 6.63
C ALA A 53 11.76 12.41 6.80
N ALA A 54 10.54 12.67 6.31
CA ALA A 54 9.87 13.96 6.48
C ALA A 54 9.62 14.27 7.97
N ILE A 55 9.09 13.31 8.75
CA ILE A 55 8.88 13.49 10.20
C ILE A 55 10.19 13.73 10.93
N LEU A 56 11.24 12.98 10.61
CA LEU A 56 12.56 13.18 11.22
C LEU A 56 13.11 14.57 10.89
N PHE A 57 12.98 15.02 9.65
CA PHE A 57 13.41 16.34 9.22
C PHE A 57 12.66 17.46 9.94
N PHE A 58 11.32 17.42 9.93
CA PHE A 58 10.50 18.44 10.59
C PHE A 58 10.63 18.40 12.11
N GLY A 59 10.72 17.21 12.71
CA GLY A 59 10.93 17.04 14.14
C GLY A 59 12.29 17.58 14.60
N TYR A 60 13.36 17.29 13.84
CA TYR A 60 14.69 17.86 14.09
C TYR A 60 14.68 19.38 13.93
N SER A 61 14.14 19.88 12.82
CA SER A 61 14.06 21.32 12.53
C SER A 61 13.29 22.09 13.61
N PHE A 62 12.20 21.51 14.12
CA PHE A 62 11.42 22.08 15.21
C PHE A 62 12.20 22.08 16.53
N TYR A 63 12.86 20.97 16.89
CA TYR A 63 13.63 20.88 18.14
C TYR A 63 14.79 21.89 18.24
N TYR A 64 15.42 22.22 17.11
CA TYR A 64 16.51 23.19 17.06
C TYR A 64 16.05 24.63 16.74
N ASP A 65 14.75 24.91 16.81
CA ASP A 65 14.15 26.22 16.50
C ASP A 65 14.54 26.76 15.09
N ILE A 66 14.90 25.87 14.16
CA ILE A 66 15.26 26.22 12.78
C ILE A 66 14.00 26.74 12.04
N THR A 67 12.86 26.13 12.33
CA THR A 67 11.55 26.50 11.78
C THR A 67 10.67 27.12 12.83
N GLN A 68 10.05 28.27 12.53
CA GLN A 68 9.03 28.93 13.37
C GLN A 68 7.65 28.24 13.30
N LEU A 69 7.63 26.92 13.15
CA LEU A 69 6.38 26.16 13.16
C LEU A 69 5.82 26.16 14.58
N SER A 70 4.53 26.45 14.74
CA SER A 70 3.90 26.32 16.07
C SER A 70 3.63 24.86 16.41
N ASP A 71 3.50 24.58 17.71
CA ASP A 71 3.15 23.26 18.26
C ASP A 71 1.90 22.66 17.59
N THR A 72 0.94 23.52 17.25
CA THR A 72 -0.28 23.12 16.53
C THR A 72 0.03 22.53 15.17
N PHE A 73 0.94 23.14 14.40
CA PHE A 73 1.34 22.62 13.09
C PHE A 73 2.08 21.30 13.22
N LEU A 74 2.98 21.17 14.20
CA LEU A 74 3.67 19.91 14.47
C LEU A 74 2.68 18.79 14.80
N THR A 75 1.67 19.08 15.63
CA THR A 75 0.61 18.14 15.97
C THR A 75 -0.17 17.68 14.73
N ILE A 76 -0.55 18.61 13.85
CA ILE A 76 -1.24 18.28 12.59
C ILE A 76 -0.36 17.38 11.71
N ILE A 77 0.93 17.70 11.57
CA ILE A 77 1.87 16.90 10.78
C ILE A 77 1.95 15.47 11.32
N LEU A 78 2.05 15.30 12.64
CA LEU A 78 2.10 13.99 13.29
C LEU A 78 0.81 13.19 13.07
N VAL A 79 -0.36 13.82 13.18
CA VAL A 79 -1.66 13.17 12.91
C VAL A 79 -1.76 12.73 11.45
N VAL A 80 -1.43 13.63 10.50
CA VAL A 80 -1.45 13.31 9.07
C VAL A 80 -0.47 12.19 8.74
N PHE A 81 0.72 12.20 9.34
CA PHE A 81 1.68 11.12 9.21
C PHE A 81 1.14 9.79 9.74
N GLY A 82 0.55 9.77 10.93
CA GLY A 82 -0.06 8.56 11.50
C GLY A 82 -1.13 7.97 10.58
N LEU A 83 -2.01 8.82 10.04
CA LEU A 83 -3.00 8.42 9.04
C LEU A 83 -2.36 7.89 7.75
N ASN A 84 -1.32 8.55 7.24
CA ASN A 84 -0.62 8.14 6.02
C ASN A 84 0.04 6.76 6.20
N VAL A 85 0.73 6.55 7.33
CA VAL A 85 1.36 5.29 7.69
C VAL A 85 0.31 4.18 7.80
N GLY A 86 -0.78 4.42 8.53
CA GLY A 86 -1.87 3.43 8.66
C GLY A 86 -2.47 3.04 7.31
N LEU A 87 -2.70 4.01 6.44
CA LEU A 87 -3.22 3.78 5.09
C LEU A 87 -2.23 3.03 4.20
N ILE A 88 -0.92 3.32 4.30
CA ILE A 88 0.12 2.56 3.61
C ILE A 88 0.11 1.09 4.05
N PHE A 89 0.01 0.82 5.36
CA PHE A 89 -0.06 -0.56 5.86
C PHE A 89 -1.31 -1.29 5.38
N TYR A 90 -2.46 -0.63 5.40
CA TYR A 90 -3.70 -1.21 4.88
C TYR A 90 -3.57 -1.57 3.39
N GLN A 91 -3.08 -0.65 2.55
CA GLN A 91 -2.88 -0.90 1.13
C GLN A 91 -1.82 -1.98 0.87
N ARG A 92 -0.77 -2.04 1.69
CA ARG A 92 0.25 -3.10 1.60
C ARG A 92 -0.38 -4.48 1.81
N ASN A 93 -1.19 -4.62 2.85
CA ASN A 93 -1.84 -5.89 3.17
C ASN A 93 -2.82 -6.31 2.05
N GLN A 94 -3.59 -5.36 1.51
CA GLN A 94 -4.46 -5.63 0.36
C GLN A 94 -3.65 -6.09 -0.87
N ILE A 95 -2.54 -5.43 -1.19
CA ILE A 95 -1.71 -5.83 -2.35
C ILE A 95 -1.15 -7.25 -2.15
N GLN A 96 -0.72 -7.59 -0.94
CA GLN A 96 -0.25 -8.93 -0.62
C GLN A 96 -1.37 -9.97 -0.81
N GLU A 97 -2.57 -9.70 -0.31
CA GLU A 97 -3.73 -10.58 -0.47
C GLU A 97 -4.10 -10.80 -1.94
N LEU A 98 -3.96 -9.77 -2.78
CA LEU A 98 -4.16 -9.88 -4.23
C LEU A 98 -3.06 -10.72 -4.92
N ILE A 99 -1.82 -10.63 -4.46
CA ILE A 99 -0.72 -11.48 -4.96
C ILE A 99 -0.99 -12.94 -4.59
N ASP A 100 -1.29 -13.20 -3.31
CA ASP A 100 -1.58 -14.54 -2.80
C ASP A 100 -2.78 -15.16 -3.54
N TYR A 101 -3.82 -14.37 -3.83
CA TYR A 101 -4.97 -14.79 -4.63
C TYR A 101 -4.59 -15.16 -6.07
N LEU A 102 -3.77 -14.32 -6.75
CA LEU A 102 -3.33 -14.62 -8.11
C LEU A 102 -2.40 -15.85 -8.17
N GLU A 103 -1.55 -16.05 -7.15
CA GLU A 103 -0.72 -17.25 -7.03
C GLU A 103 -1.56 -18.50 -6.81
N TRP A 104 -2.54 -18.46 -5.90
CA TRP A 104 -3.49 -19.55 -5.69
C TRP A 104 -4.24 -19.88 -6.99
N LYS A 105 -4.74 -18.85 -7.69
CA LYS A 105 -5.48 -19.01 -8.95
C LYS A 105 -4.62 -19.69 -10.01
N LYS A 106 -3.36 -19.27 -10.17
CA LYS A 106 -2.40 -19.89 -11.09
C LYS A 106 -2.13 -21.37 -10.76
N GLN A 107 -2.14 -21.77 -9.49
CA GLN A 107 -1.85 -23.16 -9.09
C GLN A 107 -3.07 -24.10 -9.21
N ASN A 108 -4.29 -23.56 -9.25
CA ASN A 108 -5.54 -24.35 -9.21
C ASN A 108 -6.36 -24.29 -10.51
N GLU A 109 -6.06 -23.36 -11.42
CA GLU A 109 -6.74 -23.21 -12.71
C GLU A 109 -5.85 -23.51 -13.93
N ASP A 110 -4.55 -23.80 -13.75
CA ASP A 110 -3.66 -24.41 -14.77
C ASP A 110 -3.64 -25.95 -14.63
#